data_AF-A0A949IR08-F1
#
_entry.id   AF-A0A949IR08-F1
#
_cell.length_a   1.000
_cell.length_b   1.000
_cell.length_c   1.000
_cell.angle_alpha   90.00
_cell.angle_beta   90.00
_cell.angle_gamma   90.00
#
_symmetry.space_group_name_H-M   'P 1'
#
loop_
_entity.id
_entity.type
_entity.pdbx_description
1 polymer ?
#
loop_
_entity_poly.entity_id
_entity_poly.type
_entity_poly.pdbx_seq_one_letter_code
_entity_poly.pdbx_strand_id
1 'polypeptide(L)'
;MDEDWHKYRLLGEQAAASGNYAQAEAMWAMAALIAQGFAQKDPRFAFSLDNLGQVLARQGKFPLAENILGRSWQTKTQLNVSQVEAARTLNIVSELYFYQKRFEESEQLIARVLNVYQTIYGREHSHTQEVARNLTMIQQARAAASGPTASSVVLSAVSAQGQQAQATQQQQLQQLQQQQLQQQQAQAATVQAPPAAPPVYRSIPMPQPAPVQAAAQASAPAIPPPNPNPGKPPTITLPRRASSFRNKCELCGFEIDGEWCGRCTGTSLKAISPENRLK
;
A
#
# COMPACT_ATOMS: atom_id res chain seq x y z
N MET A 1 32.75 -5.11 -38.21
CA MET A 1 32.31 -5.97 -37.08
C MET A 1 32.51 -5.28 -35.73
N ASP A 2 33.73 -4.90 -35.34
CA ASP A 2 33.96 -4.21 -34.06
C ASP A 2 33.35 -2.79 -34.03
N GLU A 3 33.61 -1.99 -35.07
CA GLU A 3 33.05 -0.64 -35.22
C GLU A 3 31.51 -0.64 -35.20
N ASP A 4 30.88 -1.69 -35.73
CA ASP A 4 29.43 -1.82 -35.76
C ASP A 4 28.87 -1.95 -34.34
N TRP A 5 29.51 -2.74 -33.48
CA TRP A 5 29.08 -2.87 -32.09
C TRP A 5 29.18 -1.54 -31.33
N HIS A 6 30.31 -0.84 -31.47
CA HIS A 6 30.51 0.46 -30.82
C HIS A 6 29.46 1.50 -31.25
N LYS A 7 29.08 1.49 -32.53
CA LYS A 7 28.02 2.34 -33.06
C LYS A 7 26.68 2.07 -32.37
N TYR A 8 26.23 0.82 -32.34
CA TYR A 8 24.93 0.48 -31.73
C TYR A 8 24.94 0.66 -30.21
N ARG A 9 26.06 0.37 -29.54
CA ARG A 9 26.25 0.68 -28.12
C ARG A 9 26.03 2.17 -27.85
N LEU A 10 26.70 3.04 -28.60
CA LEU A 10 26.59 4.49 -28.42
C LEU A 10 25.16 4.99 -28.68
N LEU A 11 24.54 4.52 -29.76
CA LEU A 11 23.13 4.87 -30.06
C LEU A 11 22.19 4.39 -28.95
N GLY A 12 22.43 3.20 -28.38
CA GLY A 12 21.66 2.68 -27.25
C GLY A 12 21.82 3.52 -25.99
N GLU A 13 23.04 3.95 -25.66
CA GLU A 13 23.32 4.85 -24.54
C GLU A 13 22.64 6.22 -24.73
N GLN A 14 22.76 6.82 -25.91
CA GLN A 14 22.15 8.11 -26.23
C GLN A 14 20.62 8.05 -26.17
N ALA A 15 20.02 6.99 -26.74
CA ALA A 15 18.58 6.79 -26.71
C ALA A 15 18.08 6.60 -25.27
N ALA A 16 18.80 5.83 -24.45
CA ALA A 16 18.46 5.63 -23.04
C ALA A 16 18.58 6.92 -22.23
N ALA A 17 19.63 7.71 -22.46
CA ALA A 17 19.84 9.01 -21.82
C ALA A 17 18.75 10.03 -22.21
N SER A 18 18.22 9.94 -23.42
CA SER A 18 17.12 10.79 -23.91
C SER A 18 15.73 10.29 -23.47
N GLY A 19 15.66 9.19 -22.71
CA GLY A 19 14.41 8.57 -22.26
C GLY A 19 13.66 7.79 -23.35
N ASN A 20 14.22 7.66 -24.56
CA ASN A 20 13.62 6.88 -25.64
C ASN A 20 13.98 5.39 -25.48
N TYR A 21 13.33 4.73 -24.52
CA TYR A 21 13.63 3.35 -24.17
C TYR A 21 13.30 2.34 -25.28
N ALA A 22 12.31 2.62 -26.13
CA ALA A 22 11.98 1.75 -27.26
C ALA A 22 13.11 1.73 -28.31
N GLN A 23 13.66 2.90 -28.62
CA GLN A 23 14.84 2.98 -29.50
C GLN A 23 16.06 2.36 -28.83
N ALA A 24 16.28 2.61 -27.53
CA ALA A 24 17.39 2.02 -26.79
C ALA A 24 17.34 0.48 -26.80
N GLU A 25 16.16 -0.11 -26.62
CA GLU A 25 15.96 -1.56 -26.71
C GLU A 25 16.39 -2.11 -28.06
N ALA A 26 15.97 -1.48 -29.15
CA ALA A 26 16.37 -1.88 -30.50
C ALA A 26 17.89 -1.79 -30.69
N MET A 27 18.53 -0.69 -30.24
CA MET A 27 19.98 -0.51 -30.38
C MET A 27 20.77 -1.51 -29.55
N TRP A 28 20.37 -1.78 -28.31
CA TRP A 28 21.03 -2.77 -27.46
C TRP A 28 20.79 -4.21 -27.92
N ALA A 29 19.62 -4.52 -28.49
CA ALA A 29 19.37 -5.81 -29.14
C ALA A 29 20.28 -6.01 -30.36
N MET A 30 20.47 -4.98 -31.18
CA MET A 30 21.41 -5.02 -32.31
C MET A 30 22.87 -5.18 -31.83
N ALA A 31 23.26 -4.45 -30.79
CA ALA A 31 24.58 -4.61 -30.18
C ALA A 31 24.80 -6.04 -29.66
N ALA A 32 23.80 -6.63 -28.99
CA ALA A 32 23.85 -8.02 -28.53
C ALA A 32 23.91 -9.04 -29.69
N LEU A 33 23.22 -8.77 -30.81
CA LEU A 33 23.26 -9.63 -31.99
C LEU A 33 24.65 -9.62 -32.64
N ILE A 34 25.23 -8.44 -32.85
CA ILE A 34 26.59 -8.30 -33.37
C ILE A 34 27.59 -8.96 -32.42
N ALA A 35 27.39 -8.78 -31.11
CA ALA A 35 28.29 -9.33 -30.11
C ALA A 35 28.32 -10.86 -30.05
N GLN A 36 27.26 -11.55 -30.48
CA GLN A 36 27.24 -13.01 -30.62
C GLN A 36 28.15 -13.51 -31.73
N GLY A 37 28.48 -12.66 -32.72
CA GLY A 37 29.38 -13.01 -33.81
C GLY A 37 30.87 -12.90 -33.44
N PHE A 38 31.20 -12.35 -32.27
CA PHE A 38 32.59 -12.32 -31.78
C PHE A 38 32.98 -13.67 -31.17
N ALA A 39 34.25 -13.79 -30.76
CA ALA A 39 34.75 -15.00 -30.11
C ALA A 39 33.86 -15.43 -28.94
N GLN A 40 33.71 -16.74 -28.72
CA GLN A 40 32.86 -17.32 -27.67
C GLN A 40 33.08 -16.74 -26.26
N LYS A 41 34.23 -16.09 -26.03
CA LYS A 41 34.59 -15.50 -24.73
C LYS A 41 34.52 -13.98 -24.63
N ASP A 42 33.79 -13.33 -25.53
CA ASP A 42 33.76 -11.88 -25.59
C ASP A 42 32.80 -11.23 -24.54
N PRO A 43 33.30 -10.34 -23.66
CA PRO A 43 32.47 -9.69 -22.65
C PRO A 43 31.44 -8.72 -23.22
N ARG A 44 31.58 -8.28 -24.49
CA ARG A 44 30.63 -7.36 -25.15
C ARG A 44 29.23 -7.93 -25.22
N PHE A 45 29.08 -9.25 -25.35
CA PHE A 45 27.77 -9.86 -25.39
C PHE A 45 27.04 -9.71 -24.06
N ALA A 46 27.67 -10.09 -22.96
CA ALA A 46 27.11 -9.90 -21.62
C ALA A 46 26.89 -8.41 -21.29
N PHE A 47 27.81 -7.54 -21.69
CA PHE A 47 27.64 -6.09 -21.52
C PHE A 47 26.39 -5.57 -22.24
N SER A 48 26.14 -6.02 -23.47
CA SER A 48 24.97 -5.62 -24.25
C SER A 48 23.67 -6.16 -23.63
N LEU A 49 23.68 -7.40 -23.12
CA LEU A 49 22.53 -8.00 -22.44
C LEU A 49 22.18 -7.27 -21.14
N ASP A 50 23.15 -6.89 -20.32
CA ASP A 50 22.90 -6.11 -19.11
C ASP A 50 22.17 -4.78 -19.41
N ASN A 51 22.64 -4.05 -20.42
CA ASN A 51 22.04 -2.77 -20.79
C ASN A 51 20.66 -2.96 -21.43
N LEU A 52 20.48 -4.01 -22.24
CA LEU A 52 19.16 -4.40 -22.74
C LEU A 52 18.21 -4.71 -21.58
N GLY A 53 18.66 -5.49 -20.59
CA GLY A 53 17.90 -5.82 -19.40
C GLY A 53 17.50 -4.58 -18.59
N GLN A 54 18.42 -3.63 -18.42
CA GLN A 54 18.14 -2.36 -17.73
C GLN A 54 17.08 -1.53 -18.48
N VAL A 55 17.20 -1.41 -19.80
CA VAL A 55 16.22 -0.69 -20.63
C VAL A 55 14.84 -1.36 -20.59
N LEU A 56 14.78 -2.69 -20.62
CA LEU A 56 13.54 -3.45 -20.49
C LEU A 56 12.90 -3.24 -19.12
N ALA A 57 13.69 -3.19 -18.04
CA ALA A 57 13.20 -2.91 -16.70
C ALA A 57 12.59 -1.50 -16.61
N ARG A 58 13.23 -0.48 -17.22
CA ARG A 58 12.70 0.90 -17.29
C ARG A 58 11.37 1.00 -18.06
N GLN A 59 11.12 0.07 -18.99
CA GLN A 59 9.83 -0.04 -19.70
C GLN A 59 8.76 -0.86 -18.96
N GLY A 60 9.07 -1.43 -17.79
CA GLY A 60 8.16 -2.32 -17.07
C GLY A 60 8.07 -3.75 -17.63
N LYS A 61 8.91 -4.11 -18.61
CA LYS A 61 8.97 -5.46 -19.20
C LYS A 61 9.76 -6.42 -18.31
N PHE A 62 9.34 -6.56 -17.05
CA PHE A 62 10.11 -7.24 -16.00
C PHE A 62 10.43 -8.72 -16.28
N PRO A 63 9.51 -9.56 -16.77
CA PRO A 63 9.83 -10.97 -17.05
C PRO A 63 10.90 -11.13 -18.14
N LEU A 64 10.85 -10.27 -19.17
CA LEU A 64 11.85 -10.28 -20.24
C LEU A 64 13.19 -9.77 -19.72
N ALA A 65 13.20 -8.72 -18.90
CA ALA A 65 14.41 -8.20 -18.25
C ALA A 65 15.09 -9.28 -17.38
N GLU A 66 14.33 -10.01 -16.56
CA GLU A 66 14.84 -11.08 -15.70
C GLU A 66 15.48 -12.21 -16.53
N ASN A 67 14.83 -12.62 -17.63
CA ASN A 67 15.39 -13.62 -18.54
C ASN A 67 16.70 -13.16 -19.19
N ILE A 68 16.73 -11.93 -19.70
CA ILE A 68 17.92 -11.35 -20.36
C ILE A 68 19.08 -11.19 -19.36
N LEU A 69 18.82 -10.73 -18.15
CA LEU A 69 19.82 -10.60 -17.09
C LEU A 69 20.33 -11.96 -16.59
N GLY A 70 19.46 -12.97 -16.54
CA GLY A 70 19.85 -14.36 -16.25
C GLY A 70 20.82 -14.92 -17.30
N ARG A 71 20.58 -14.65 -18.58
CA ARG A 71 21.51 -15.00 -19.67
C ARG A 71 22.83 -14.23 -19.57
N SER A 72 22.79 -12.95 -19.23
CA SER A 72 24.00 -12.15 -18.98
C SER A 72 24.84 -12.74 -17.85
N TRP A 73 24.20 -13.08 -16.72
CA TRP A 73 24.86 -13.71 -15.59
C TRP A 73 25.51 -15.04 -15.95
N GLN A 74 24.77 -15.94 -16.62
CA GLN A 74 25.29 -17.23 -17.07
C GLN A 74 26.50 -17.05 -17.99
N THR A 75 26.43 -16.11 -18.93
CA THR A 75 27.56 -15.78 -19.82
C THR A 75 28.76 -15.35 -18.99
N LYS A 76 28.60 -14.37 -18.09
CA LYS A 76 29.69 -13.88 -17.23
C LYS A 76 30.33 -14.95 -16.36
N THR A 77 29.55 -15.89 -15.84
CA THR A 77 30.07 -17.04 -15.10
C THR A 77 30.92 -17.94 -15.99
N GLN A 78 30.51 -18.21 -17.24
CA GLN A 78 31.31 -18.99 -18.18
C GLN A 78 32.61 -18.29 -18.61
N LEU A 79 32.58 -16.95 -18.65
CA LEU A 79 33.74 -16.13 -19.01
C LEU A 79 34.72 -15.91 -17.85
N ASN A 80 34.34 -16.25 -16.60
CA ASN A 80 35.10 -15.92 -15.39
C ASN A 80 35.48 -14.43 -15.34
N VAL A 81 34.52 -13.54 -15.61
CA VAL A 81 34.76 -12.08 -15.57
C VAL A 81 35.16 -11.60 -14.17
N SER A 82 35.67 -10.36 -14.09
CA SER A 82 35.99 -9.71 -12.83
C SER A 82 34.79 -9.71 -11.87
N GLN A 83 35.06 -9.70 -10.56
CA GLN A 83 34.00 -9.59 -9.55
C GLN A 83 33.19 -8.30 -9.70
N VAL A 84 33.82 -7.20 -10.14
CA VAL A 84 33.15 -5.93 -10.46
C VAL A 84 32.13 -6.13 -11.58
N GLU A 85 32.53 -6.79 -12.67
CA GLU A 85 31.65 -7.00 -13.82
C GLU A 85 30.48 -7.90 -13.48
N ALA A 86 30.69 -8.93 -12.66
CA ALA A 86 29.62 -9.72 -12.11
C ALA A 86 28.69 -8.86 -11.21
N ALA A 87 29.25 -8.06 -10.31
CA ALA A 87 28.50 -7.19 -9.41
C ALA A 87 27.63 -6.15 -10.16
N ARG A 88 28.06 -5.68 -11.33
CA ARG A 88 27.25 -4.79 -12.17
C ARG A 88 25.91 -5.43 -12.58
N THR A 89 25.90 -6.70 -12.96
CA THR A 89 24.63 -7.39 -13.28
C THR A 89 23.75 -7.52 -12.05
N LEU A 90 24.33 -7.85 -10.88
CA LEU A 90 23.57 -7.94 -9.64
C LEU A 90 22.96 -6.60 -9.23
N ASN A 91 23.63 -5.49 -9.49
CA ASN A 91 23.08 -4.15 -9.27
C ASN A 91 21.82 -3.94 -10.11
N ILE A 92 21.87 -4.27 -11.41
CA ILE A 92 20.72 -4.14 -12.32
C ILE A 92 19.56 -5.08 -11.89
N VAL A 93 19.87 -6.31 -11.49
CA VAL A 93 18.85 -7.24 -10.96
C VAL A 93 18.24 -6.72 -9.66
N SER A 94 19.03 -6.07 -8.79
CA SER A 94 18.50 -5.45 -7.57
C SER A 94 17.54 -4.31 -7.88
N GLU A 95 17.83 -3.47 -8.88
CA GLU A 95 16.89 -2.43 -9.35
C GLU A 95 15.61 -3.07 -9.92
N LEU A 96 15.74 -4.13 -10.70
CA LEU A 96 14.61 -4.87 -11.25
C LEU A 96 13.69 -5.40 -10.13
N TYR A 97 14.27 -5.96 -9.06
CA TYR A 97 13.51 -6.42 -7.89
C TYR A 97 12.88 -5.27 -7.10
N PHE A 98 13.56 -4.14 -7.00
CA PHE A 98 12.99 -2.94 -6.40
C PHE A 98 11.73 -2.47 -7.13
N TYR A 99 11.74 -2.42 -8.47
CA TYR A 99 10.55 -2.07 -9.26
C TYR A 99 9.40 -3.08 -9.13
N GLN A 100 9.71 -4.35 -8.90
CA GLN A 100 8.73 -5.40 -8.60
C GLN A 100 8.25 -5.40 -7.15
N LYS A 101 8.71 -4.46 -6.31
CA LYS A 101 8.43 -4.39 -4.86
C LYS A 101 8.95 -5.60 -4.06
N ARG A 102 9.90 -6.36 -4.63
CA ARG A 102 10.61 -7.47 -4.00
C ARG A 102 11.78 -6.92 -3.18
N PHE A 103 11.47 -6.10 -2.18
CA PHE A 103 12.48 -5.29 -1.47
C PHE A 103 13.50 -6.12 -0.70
N GLU A 104 13.09 -7.24 -0.11
CA GLU A 104 14.00 -8.13 0.63
C GLU A 104 15.04 -8.78 -0.28
N GLU A 105 14.62 -9.28 -1.45
CA GLU A 105 15.53 -9.87 -2.43
C GLU A 105 16.46 -8.80 -3.04
N SER A 106 15.93 -7.61 -3.30
CA SER A 106 16.71 -6.45 -3.77
C SER A 106 17.80 -6.06 -2.76
N GLU A 107 17.46 -6.00 -1.47
CA GLU A 107 18.38 -5.65 -0.37
C GLU A 107 19.55 -6.63 -0.27
N GLN A 108 19.26 -7.94 -0.36
CA GLN A 108 20.31 -8.97 -0.31
C GLN A 108 21.29 -8.84 -1.48
N LEU A 109 20.80 -8.52 -2.68
CA LEU A 109 21.65 -8.36 -3.86
C LEU A 109 22.50 -7.09 -3.77
N ILE A 110 21.89 -5.94 -3.48
CA ILE A 110 22.62 -4.66 -3.43
C ILE A 110 23.66 -4.65 -2.30
N ALA A 111 23.42 -5.35 -1.17
CA ALA A 111 24.39 -5.50 -0.11
C ALA A 111 25.65 -6.29 -0.55
N ARG A 112 25.47 -7.31 -1.41
CA ARG A 112 26.61 -8.05 -2.00
C ARG A 112 27.40 -7.16 -2.96
N VAL A 113 26.72 -6.36 -3.79
CA VAL A 113 27.36 -5.39 -4.69
C VAL A 113 28.16 -4.37 -3.89
N LEU A 114 27.60 -3.85 -2.80
CA LEU A 114 28.26 -2.88 -1.95
C LEU A 114 29.56 -3.43 -1.37
N ASN A 115 29.56 -4.68 -0.90
CA ASN A 115 30.76 -5.33 -0.40
C ASN A 115 31.86 -5.39 -1.47
N VAL A 116 31.52 -5.86 -2.69
CA VAL A 116 32.48 -5.94 -3.80
C VAL A 116 33.07 -4.57 -4.13
N TYR A 117 32.22 -3.53 -4.27
CA TYR A 117 32.70 -2.19 -4.62
C TYR A 117 33.51 -1.54 -3.49
N GLN A 118 33.15 -1.77 -2.23
CA GLN A 118 33.95 -1.32 -1.09
C GLN A 118 35.33 -1.99 -1.06
N THR A 119 35.42 -3.29 -1.32
CA THR A 119 36.68 -4.03 -1.31
C THR A 119 37.60 -3.61 -2.46
N ILE A 120 37.04 -3.37 -3.65
CA ILE A 120 37.84 -3.12 -4.86
C ILE A 120 38.16 -1.63 -5.04
N TYR A 121 37.20 -0.74 -4.78
CA TYR A 121 37.35 0.70 -5.04
C TYR A 121 37.48 1.55 -3.77
N GLY A 122 37.14 1.00 -2.60
CA GLY A 122 37.04 1.75 -1.36
C GLY A 122 35.69 2.45 -1.19
N ARG A 123 35.48 3.00 0.01
CA ARG A 123 34.20 3.61 0.43
C ARG A 123 33.88 4.94 -0.27
N GLU A 124 34.91 5.73 -0.57
CA GLU A 124 34.77 7.07 -1.15
C GLU A 124 34.59 7.07 -2.68
N HIS A 125 34.70 5.90 -3.32
CA HIS A 125 34.50 5.81 -4.76
C HIS A 125 33.04 6.11 -5.14
N SER A 126 32.84 6.83 -6.24
CA SER A 126 31.52 7.27 -6.71
C SER A 126 30.53 6.11 -6.85
N HIS A 127 30.94 5.00 -7.47
CA HIS A 127 30.10 3.79 -7.59
C HIS A 127 29.75 3.16 -6.23
N THR A 128 30.68 3.17 -5.27
CA THR A 128 30.42 2.64 -3.93
C THR A 128 29.38 3.49 -3.20
N GLN A 129 29.49 4.82 -3.32
CA GLN A 129 28.51 5.75 -2.75
C GLN A 129 27.14 5.62 -3.40
N GLU A 130 27.08 5.42 -4.73
CA GLU A 130 25.83 5.20 -5.46
C GLU A 130 25.12 3.94 -4.97
N VAL A 131 25.84 2.82 -4.89
CA VAL A 131 25.30 1.54 -4.39
C VAL A 131 24.85 1.65 -2.93
N ALA A 132 25.59 2.39 -2.09
CA ALA A 132 25.20 2.63 -0.70
C ALA A 132 23.88 3.42 -0.61
N ARG A 133 23.69 4.45 -1.45
CA ARG A 133 22.42 5.19 -1.54
C ARG A 133 21.28 4.29 -2.00
N ASN A 134 21.52 3.43 -2.98
CA ASN A 134 20.52 2.47 -3.46
C ASN A 134 20.10 1.51 -2.34
N LEU A 135 21.05 0.98 -1.57
CA LEU A 135 20.75 0.15 -0.40
C LEU A 135 19.87 0.88 0.62
N THR A 136 20.19 2.14 0.95
CA THR A 136 19.36 2.95 1.85
C THR A 136 17.93 3.14 1.32
N MET A 137 17.78 3.43 0.02
CA MET A 137 16.45 3.56 -0.60
C MET A 137 15.64 2.26 -0.53
N ILE A 138 16.29 1.12 -0.80
CA ILE A 138 15.64 -0.20 -0.72
C ILE A 138 15.21 -0.51 0.72
N GLN A 139 16.05 -0.21 1.71
CA GLN A 139 15.73 -0.40 3.13
C GLN A 139 14.55 0.45 3.59
N GLN A 140 14.50 1.72 3.17
CA GLN A 140 13.37 2.60 3.45
C GLN A 140 12.08 2.09 2.82
N ALA A 141 12.13 1.64 1.56
CA ALA A 141 10.97 1.08 0.88
C ALA A 141 10.50 -0.23 1.53
N ARG A 142 11.43 -1.09 1.95
CA ARG A 142 11.13 -2.30 2.73
C ARG A 142 10.43 -1.97 4.04
N ALA A 143 10.98 -1.03 4.81
CA ALA A 143 10.41 -0.59 6.09
C ALA A 143 9.00 0.00 5.91
N ALA A 144 8.80 0.82 4.89
CA ALA A 144 7.50 1.39 4.55
C ALA A 144 6.49 0.31 4.13
N ALA A 145 6.92 -0.70 3.38
CA ALA A 145 6.09 -1.84 2.98
C ALA A 145 5.72 -2.76 4.16
N SER A 146 6.59 -2.86 5.16
CA SER A 146 6.32 -3.63 6.39
C SER A 146 5.44 -2.91 7.42
N GLY A 147 5.20 -1.59 7.26
CA GLY A 147 4.43 -0.76 8.19
C GLY A 147 5.00 -0.70 9.62
N PRO A 148 4.43 0.12 10.54
CA PRO A 148 4.60 -0.15 11.96
C PRO A 148 4.05 -1.56 12.19
N THR A 149 4.93 -2.48 12.55
CA THR A 149 4.64 -3.91 12.67
C THR A 149 3.25 -4.12 13.27
N ALA A 150 2.48 -5.07 12.73
CA ALA A 150 1.24 -5.52 13.38
C ALA A 150 1.46 -5.73 14.90
N SER A 151 2.66 -6.17 15.31
CA SER A 151 3.08 -6.22 16.72
C SER A 151 3.14 -4.88 17.45
N SER A 152 3.65 -3.79 16.87
CA SER A 152 3.73 -2.48 17.55
C SER A 152 2.37 -1.75 17.56
N VAL A 153 1.56 -1.91 16.51
CA VAL A 153 0.17 -1.41 16.50
C VAL A 153 -0.69 -2.21 17.48
N VAL A 154 -0.53 -3.53 17.55
CA VAL A 154 -1.23 -4.36 18.54
C VAL A 154 -0.74 -4.06 19.96
N LEU A 155 0.56 -3.90 20.21
CA LEU A 155 1.06 -3.54 21.54
C LEU A 155 0.53 -2.18 22.00
N SER A 156 0.59 -1.16 21.12
CA SER A 156 0.10 0.17 21.45
C SER A 156 -1.42 0.17 21.68
N ALA A 157 -2.20 -0.55 20.86
CA ALA A 157 -3.63 -0.70 21.06
C ALA A 157 -3.99 -1.44 22.36
N VAL A 158 -3.28 -2.53 22.69
CA VAL A 158 -3.48 -3.28 23.94
C VAL A 158 -3.10 -2.44 25.16
N SER A 159 -2.00 -1.70 25.09
CA SER A 159 -1.60 -0.78 26.17
C SER A 159 -2.59 0.37 26.36
N ALA A 160 -3.14 0.92 25.27
CA ALA A 160 -4.16 1.98 25.32
C ALA A 160 -5.48 1.47 25.92
N GLN A 161 -5.91 0.25 25.56
CA GLN A 161 -7.09 -0.40 26.16
C GLN A 161 -6.87 -0.67 27.67
N GLY A 162 -5.68 -1.11 28.06
CA GLY A 162 -5.32 -1.32 29.46
C GLY A 162 -5.39 -0.02 30.30
N GLN A 163 -4.86 1.08 29.76
CA GLN A 163 -4.91 2.39 30.41
C GLN A 163 -6.33 2.94 30.52
N GLN A 164 -7.16 2.79 29.47
CA GLN A 164 -8.57 3.19 29.51
C GLN A 164 -9.38 2.37 30.53
N ALA A 165 -9.14 1.06 30.63
CA ALA A 165 -9.78 0.21 31.63
C ALA A 165 -9.43 0.64 33.06
N GLN A 166 -8.15 0.94 33.33
CA GLN A 166 -7.69 1.44 34.63
C GLN A 166 -8.28 2.82 34.96
N ALA A 167 -8.33 3.74 34.00
CA ALA A 167 -8.93 5.06 34.19
C ALA A 167 -10.43 4.97 34.49
N THR A 168 -11.15 4.08 33.80
CA THR A 168 -12.58 3.83 34.04
C THR A 168 -12.82 3.23 35.43
N GLN A 169 -11.97 2.28 35.84
CA GLN A 169 -12.04 1.68 37.17
C GLN A 169 -11.77 2.70 38.29
N GLN A 170 -10.79 3.59 38.10
CA GLN A 170 -10.54 4.69 39.05
C GLN A 170 -11.72 5.65 39.14
N GLN A 171 -12.32 6.04 38.01
CA GLN A 171 -13.52 6.88 38.01
C GLN A 171 -14.69 6.22 38.74
N GLN A 172 -14.92 4.92 38.53
CA GLN A 172 -15.97 4.19 39.25
C GLN A 172 -15.72 4.15 40.76
N LEU A 173 -14.49 3.89 41.19
CA LEU A 173 -14.13 3.92 42.62
C LEU A 173 -14.35 5.31 43.22
N GLN A 174 -13.99 6.36 42.49
CA GLN A 174 -14.15 7.73 42.96
C GLN A 174 -15.63 8.13 43.06
N GLN A 175 -16.47 7.69 42.12
CA GLN A 175 -17.93 7.87 42.21
C GLN A 175 -18.52 7.12 43.40
N LEU A 176 -18.10 5.87 43.63
CA LEU A 176 -18.59 5.07 44.74
C LEU A 176 -18.23 5.70 46.09
N GLN A 177 -17.02 6.25 46.20
CA GLN A 177 -16.56 6.96 47.39
C GLN A 177 -17.38 8.25 47.65
N GLN A 178 -17.70 9.02 46.60
CA GLN A 178 -18.59 10.18 46.73
C GLN A 178 -20.00 9.77 47.18
N GLN A 179 -20.52 8.67 46.64
CA GLN A 179 -21.86 8.17 46.99
C GLN A 179 -21.91 7.73 48.47
N GLN A 180 -20.87 7.07 48.97
CA GLN A 180 -20.75 6.73 50.38
C GLN A 180 -20.69 7.98 51.28
N LEU A 181 -19.95 9.01 50.88
CA LEU A 181 -19.86 10.25 51.64
C LEU A 181 -21.22 10.96 51.71
N GLN A 182 -21.96 10.99 50.61
CA GLN A 182 -23.33 11.53 50.58
C GLN A 182 -24.27 10.74 51.49
N GLN A 183 -24.18 9.41 51.52
CA GLN A 183 -24.97 8.58 52.44
C GLN A 183 -24.62 8.87 53.91
N GLN A 184 -23.34 9.02 54.26
CA GLN A 184 -22.93 9.37 55.62
C GLN A 184 -23.45 10.76 56.04
N GLN A 185 -23.39 11.75 55.14
CA GLN A 185 -23.93 13.09 55.40
C GLN A 185 -25.46 13.07 55.57
N ALA A 186 -26.18 12.31 54.75
CA ALA A 186 -27.62 12.14 54.87
C ALA A 186 -28.01 11.45 56.19
N GLN A 187 -27.28 10.40 56.59
CA GLN A 187 -27.48 9.72 57.87
C GLN A 187 -27.20 10.65 59.06
N ALA A 188 -26.12 11.43 59.02
CA ALA A 188 -25.81 12.42 60.06
C ALA A 188 -26.90 13.49 60.19
N ALA A 189 -27.47 13.96 59.07
CA ALA A 189 -28.58 14.90 59.07
C ALA A 189 -29.87 14.30 59.69
N THR A 190 -30.13 13.00 59.50
CA THR A 190 -31.29 12.33 60.12
C THR A 190 -31.17 12.15 61.63
N VAL A 191 -29.96 11.98 62.17
CA VAL A 191 -29.72 11.79 63.61
C VAL A 191 -29.81 13.11 64.39
N GLN A 192 -29.59 14.26 63.73
CA GLN A 192 -29.65 15.58 64.36
C GLN A 192 -31.03 16.25 64.29
N ALA A 193 -32.02 15.62 63.66
CA ALA A 193 -33.38 16.15 63.62
C ALA A 193 -34.05 16.01 65.00
N PRO A 194 -34.50 17.11 65.65
CA PRO A 194 -35.24 17.01 66.90
C PRO A 194 -36.55 16.23 66.68
N PRO A 195 -37.06 15.51 67.70
CA PRO A 195 -38.26 14.68 67.56
C PRO A 195 -39.43 15.54 67.06
N ALA A 196 -40.06 15.08 65.98
CA ALA A 196 -41.21 15.75 65.40
C ALA A 196 -42.29 15.95 66.47
N ALA A 197 -42.74 17.20 66.63
CA ALA A 197 -43.87 17.52 67.51
C ALA A 197 -45.09 16.67 67.11
N PRO A 198 -45.90 16.19 68.08
CA PRO A 198 -47.05 15.35 67.79
C PRO A 198 -47.99 16.06 66.80
N PRO A 199 -48.59 15.32 65.85
CA PRO A 199 -49.42 15.93 64.82
C PRO A 199 -50.62 16.62 65.46
N VAL A 200 -50.73 17.93 65.24
CA VAL A 200 -51.96 18.67 65.53
C VAL A 200 -53.00 18.22 64.52
N TYR A 201 -53.95 17.39 64.95
CA TYR A 201 -55.10 17.01 64.15
C TYR A 201 -55.95 18.26 63.88
N ARG A 202 -55.77 18.88 62.70
CA ARG A 202 -56.78 19.73 62.11
C ARG A 202 -57.77 18.84 61.36
N SER A 203 -59.05 18.96 61.72
CA SER A 203 -60.17 18.31 61.07
C SER A 203 -60.16 18.61 59.56
N ILE A 204 -59.95 17.57 58.77
CA ILE A 204 -60.01 17.61 57.30
C ILE A 204 -61.50 17.64 56.93
N PRO A 205 -61.99 18.64 56.16
CA PRO A 205 -63.35 18.61 55.63
C PRO A 205 -63.48 17.47 54.61
N MET A 206 -64.63 16.79 54.63
CA MET A 206 -64.91 15.67 53.73
C MET A 206 -64.73 16.06 52.24
N PRO A 207 -64.02 15.25 51.44
CA PRO A 207 -63.91 15.49 50.00
C PRO A 207 -65.22 15.10 49.31
N GLN A 208 -65.78 16.02 48.53
CA GLN A 208 -66.87 15.72 47.60
C GLN A 208 -66.35 14.88 46.42
N PRO A 209 -67.17 13.97 45.85
CA PRO A 209 -66.76 13.13 44.73
C PRO A 209 -66.57 13.98 43.46
N ALA A 210 -65.37 13.90 42.87
CA ALA A 210 -65.08 14.46 41.55
C ALA A 210 -65.80 13.65 40.44
N PRO A 211 -66.27 14.30 39.36
CA PRO A 211 -66.90 13.60 38.24
C PRO A 211 -65.88 12.76 37.46
N VAL A 212 -66.32 11.58 37.07
CA VAL A 212 -65.57 10.62 36.25
C VAL A 212 -65.43 11.20 34.83
N GLN A 213 -64.24 11.66 34.46
CA GLN A 213 -63.92 11.93 33.06
C GLN A 213 -63.30 10.67 32.43
N ALA A 214 -63.87 10.28 31.30
CA ALA A 214 -63.49 9.11 30.52
C ALA A 214 -62.02 9.17 30.07
N ALA A 215 -61.32 8.05 30.24
CA ALA A 215 -59.94 7.86 29.83
C ALA A 215 -59.78 8.01 28.31
N ALA A 216 -58.81 8.85 27.91
CA ALA A 216 -58.28 8.89 26.56
C ALA A 216 -57.67 7.53 26.20
N GLN A 217 -58.12 6.96 25.08
CA GLN A 217 -57.56 5.73 24.51
C GLN A 217 -56.17 6.02 23.93
N ALA A 218 -55.15 5.39 24.52
CA ALA A 218 -53.81 5.36 23.97
C ALA A 218 -53.78 4.47 22.70
N SER A 219 -53.32 5.02 21.58
CA SER A 219 -53.16 4.33 20.31
C SER A 219 -51.96 3.39 20.35
N ALA A 220 -52.17 2.12 20.03
CA ALA A 220 -51.14 1.08 19.89
C ALA A 220 -50.27 1.29 18.63
N PRO A 221 -49.02 0.79 18.59
CA PRO A 221 -48.16 0.91 17.42
C PRO A 221 -48.65 0.02 16.26
N ALA A 222 -48.56 0.55 15.04
CA ALA A 222 -49.00 -0.11 13.81
C ALA A 222 -48.08 -1.29 13.44
N ILE A 223 -48.69 -2.45 13.20
CA ILE A 223 -48.08 -3.64 12.60
C ILE A 223 -48.15 -3.48 11.07
N PRO A 224 -47.05 -3.63 10.30
CA PRO A 224 -47.11 -3.58 8.84
C PRO A 224 -47.76 -4.86 8.26
N PRO A 225 -48.49 -4.77 7.13
CA PRO A 225 -49.21 -5.90 6.55
C PRO A 225 -48.28 -6.91 5.83
N PRO A 226 -48.72 -8.17 5.66
CA PRO A 226 -47.98 -9.18 4.93
C PRO A 226 -48.05 -8.98 3.41
N ASN A 227 -46.92 -9.31 2.77
CA ASN A 227 -46.65 -9.26 1.34
C ASN A 227 -47.56 -10.18 0.51
N PRO A 228 -48.27 -9.69 -0.54
CA PRO A 228 -48.96 -10.55 -1.48
C PRO A 228 -48.11 -10.79 -2.72
N ASN A 229 -47.82 -12.08 -2.95
CA ASN A 229 -47.52 -12.73 -4.23
C ASN A 229 -46.03 -13.02 -4.57
N PRO A 230 -45.65 -14.30 -4.70
CA PRO A 230 -44.35 -14.75 -5.19
C PRO A 230 -44.37 -14.91 -6.71
N GLY A 231 -43.25 -14.60 -7.38
CA GLY A 231 -43.02 -15.06 -8.76
C GLY A 231 -43.12 -13.99 -9.85
N LYS A 232 -42.09 -13.14 -9.93
CA LYS A 232 -41.50 -12.69 -11.20
C LYS A 232 -40.15 -12.04 -10.90
N PRO A 233 -39.06 -12.38 -11.61
CA PRO A 233 -37.80 -11.69 -11.43
C PRO A 233 -37.96 -10.22 -11.88
N PRO A 234 -37.39 -9.25 -11.16
CA PRO A 234 -37.49 -7.85 -11.56
C PRO A 234 -36.78 -7.65 -12.90
N THR A 235 -37.51 -7.15 -13.89
CA THR A 235 -36.93 -6.58 -15.10
C THR A 235 -36.19 -5.31 -14.71
N ILE A 236 -34.85 -5.34 -14.81
CA ILE A 236 -34.00 -4.16 -14.66
C ILE A 236 -34.23 -3.29 -15.89
N THR A 237 -35.07 -2.27 -15.76
CA THR A 237 -35.12 -1.17 -16.72
C THR A 237 -33.92 -0.27 -16.44
N LEU A 238 -32.86 -0.42 -17.25
CA LEU A 238 -31.67 0.43 -17.20
C LEU A 238 -32.08 1.89 -17.47
N PRO A 239 -31.69 2.87 -16.63
CA PRO A 239 -31.79 4.26 -17.02
C PRO A 239 -30.83 4.53 -18.19
N ARG A 240 -31.31 5.26 -19.18
CA ARG A 240 -30.52 5.77 -20.31
C ARG A 240 -29.27 6.48 -19.79
N ARG A 241 -28.11 6.08 -20.34
CA ARG A 241 -26.79 6.67 -20.10
C ARG A 241 -26.84 8.19 -20.29
N ALA A 242 -26.73 8.93 -19.18
CA ALA A 242 -26.13 10.26 -19.19
C ALA A 242 -24.60 10.06 -19.10
N SER A 243 -23.90 10.56 -20.10
CA SER A 243 -22.45 10.52 -20.26
C SER A 243 -21.75 11.30 -19.14
N SER A 244 -21.14 10.57 -18.20
CA SER A 244 -20.12 11.09 -17.28
C SER A 244 -19.32 9.89 -16.76
N PHE A 245 -18.43 9.33 -17.60
CA PHE A 245 -17.49 8.30 -17.18
C PHE A 245 -16.48 8.90 -16.19
N ARG A 246 -16.74 8.77 -14.89
CA ARG A 246 -15.72 8.88 -13.85
C ARG A 246 -14.99 7.55 -13.80
N ASN A 247 -13.92 7.42 -14.58
CA ASN A 247 -13.05 6.26 -14.49
C ASN A 247 -12.26 6.39 -13.18
N LYS A 248 -12.30 5.36 -12.34
CA LYS A 248 -11.41 5.21 -11.19
C LYS A 248 -10.31 4.21 -11.56
N CYS A 249 -9.08 4.48 -11.18
CA CYS A 249 -7.97 3.56 -11.40
C CYS A 249 -8.16 2.29 -10.57
N GLU A 250 -8.17 1.09 -11.18
CA GLU A 250 -8.35 -0.17 -10.44
C GLU A 250 -7.20 -0.49 -9.47
N LEU A 251 -6.02 0.12 -9.67
CA LEU A 251 -4.87 -0.08 -8.81
C LEU A 251 -4.87 0.78 -7.54
N CYS A 252 -5.51 1.97 -7.58
CA CYS A 252 -5.42 2.93 -6.47
C CYS A 252 -6.73 3.63 -6.10
N GLY A 253 -7.82 3.37 -6.84
CA GLY A 253 -9.17 3.85 -6.54
C GLY A 253 -9.43 5.34 -6.79
N PHE A 254 -8.45 6.10 -7.29
CA PHE A 254 -8.57 7.55 -7.54
C PHE A 254 -9.22 7.87 -8.89
N GLU A 255 -9.93 9.00 -8.95
CA GLU A 255 -10.53 9.54 -10.18
C GLU A 255 -9.44 9.95 -11.19
N ILE A 256 -9.60 9.53 -12.44
CA ILE A 256 -8.70 9.87 -13.55
C ILE A 256 -9.41 10.78 -14.55
N ASP A 257 -8.74 11.87 -14.94
CA ASP A 257 -9.12 12.70 -16.08
C ASP A 257 -8.31 12.25 -17.31
N GLY A 258 -8.89 11.34 -18.10
CA GLY A 258 -8.26 10.80 -19.31
C GLY A 258 -7.56 9.45 -19.13
N GLU A 259 -6.62 9.13 -20.03
CA GLU A 259 -5.99 7.78 -20.14
C GLU A 259 -4.77 7.58 -19.20
N TRP A 260 -4.49 8.56 -18.32
CA TRP A 260 -3.32 8.57 -17.45
C TRP A 260 -3.67 8.83 -15.99
N CYS A 261 -3.13 8.01 -15.08
CA CYS A 261 -3.17 8.26 -13.64
C CYS A 261 -1.80 8.83 -13.21
N GLY A 262 -1.72 10.13 -12.89
CA GLY A 262 -0.44 10.79 -12.55
C GLY A 262 0.28 10.27 -11.29
N ARG A 263 -0.31 9.32 -10.56
CA ARG A 263 0.24 8.77 -9.30
C ARG A 263 0.78 7.35 -9.43
N CYS A 264 0.35 6.62 -10.46
CA CYS A 264 0.89 5.32 -10.83
C CYS A 264 1.54 5.54 -12.20
N THR A 265 2.86 5.46 -12.30
CA THR A 265 3.59 5.62 -13.57
C THR A 265 3.40 4.40 -14.49
N GLY A 266 2.14 4.06 -14.79
CA GLY A 266 1.72 2.91 -15.58
C GLY A 266 0.31 3.12 -16.13
N THR A 267 0.19 2.96 -17.43
CA THR A 267 -0.99 3.13 -18.30
C THR A 267 -2.26 2.45 -17.78
N SER A 268 -3.36 3.20 -17.76
CA SER A 268 -4.72 2.68 -17.63
C SER A 268 -5.17 2.08 -18.97
N LEU A 269 -5.61 0.81 -18.93
CA LEU A 269 -6.30 0.03 -19.96
C LEU A 269 -6.73 0.77 -21.25
N LYS A 270 -5.85 0.77 -22.26
CA LYS A 270 -6.18 0.76 -23.70
C LYS A 270 -4.97 0.32 -24.54
N ALA A 271 -4.62 -0.96 -24.41
CA ALA A 271 -3.85 -1.68 -25.42
C ALA A 271 -4.72 -2.81 -25.97
N ILE A 272 -5.89 -2.46 -26.51
CA ILE A 272 -6.63 -3.30 -27.46
C ILE A 272 -6.87 -2.42 -28.67
N SER A 273 -6.11 -2.67 -29.73
CA SER A 273 -6.25 -1.99 -31.02
C SER A 273 -7.66 -2.24 -31.60
N PRO A 274 -8.30 -1.28 -32.29
CA PRO A 274 -9.68 -1.41 -32.81
C PRO A 274 -9.80 -2.27 -34.08
N GLU A 275 -8.72 -2.86 -34.60
CA GLU A 275 -8.71 -3.42 -35.96
C GLU A 275 -9.27 -4.85 -36.11
N ASN A 276 -9.75 -5.49 -35.04
CA ASN A 276 -10.29 -6.86 -35.10
C ASN A 276 -11.82 -6.96 -34.88
N ARG A 277 -12.57 -5.94 -35.30
CA ARG A 277 -14.03 -6.04 -35.38
C ARG A 277 -14.52 -5.42 -36.69
N LEU A 278 -15.00 -6.27 -37.60
CA LEU A 278 -15.58 -5.99 -38.92
C LEU A 278 -14.57 -5.95 -40.09
N LYS A 279 -14.17 -7.14 -40.56
CA LYS A 279 -14.32 -7.62 -41.94
C LYS A 279 -14.06 -9.12 -42.00
#